data_AF-V7BPA9-F1
#
_entry.id   AF-V7BPA9-F1
#
_cell.length_a   1.000
_cell.length_b   1.000
_cell.length_c   1.000
_cell.angle_alpha   90.00
_cell.angle_beta   90.00
_cell.angle_gamma   90.00
#
_symmetry.space_group_name_H-M   'P 1'
#
loop_
_entity.id
_entity.type
_entity.pdbx_description
1 polymer ?
#
loop_
_entity_poly.entity_id
_entity_poly.type
_entity_poly.pdbx_seq_one_letter_code
_entity_poly.pdbx_strand_id
1 'polypeptide(L)'
;MDLIILNAMVEEARRGSRIDDSWTTQGYTNAGLSTIKKNHVKNRQKIFKDRQREVHDLFGGLSGFTWNHTTKHFEVEDEVWNDLIKAKPSAAKWRVNPPKP
;
A
#
# COMPACT_ATOMS: atom_id res chain seq x y z
N MET A 1 3.19 -6.11 1.34
CA MET A 1 2.53 -7.02 2.30
C MET A 1 1.47 -7.75 1.49
N ASP A 2 1.19 -9.03 1.79
CA ASP A 2 0.13 -9.77 1.07
C ASP A 2 -1.25 -9.23 1.49
N LEU A 3 -2.21 -9.19 0.57
CA LEU A 3 -3.57 -8.72 0.82
C LEU A 3 -4.28 -9.56 1.90
N ILE A 4 -4.02 -10.87 1.93
CA ILE A 4 -4.59 -11.79 2.93
C ILE A 4 -4.08 -11.42 4.33
N ILE A 5 -2.77 -11.21 4.45
CA ILE A 5 -2.13 -10.79 5.70
C ILE A 5 -2.65 -9.40 6.11
N LEU A 6 -2.76 -8.46 5.16
CA LEU A 6 -3.27 -7.12 5.43
C LEU A 6 -4.71 -7.18 5.95
N ASN A 7 -5.59 -7.96 5.33
CA ASN A 7 -6.98 -8.12 5.77
C ASN A 7 -7.06 -8.75 7.16
N ALA A 8 -6.32 -9.83 7.41
CA ALA A 8 -6.28 -10.47 8.71
C ALA A 8 -5.80 -9.50 9.80
N MET A 9 -4.81 -8.67 9.46
CA MET A 9 -4.36 -7.59 10.33
C MET A 9 -5.46 -6.54 10.55
N VAL A 10 -6.12 -6.03 9.51
CA VAL A 10 -7.23 -5.05 9.68
C VAL A 10 -8.33 -5.59 10.59
N GLU A 11 -8.71 -6.86 10.44
CA GLU A 11 -9.71 -7.51 11.28
C GLU A 11 -9.28 -7.62 12.74
N GLU A 12 -8.02 -7.99 13.01
CA GLU A 12 -7.51 -8.02 14.37
C GLU A 12 -7.44 -6.61 15.01
N ALA A 13 -7.23 -5.55 14.22
CA ALA A 13 -7.27 -4.18 14.74
C ALA A 13 -8.67 -3.82 15.21
N ARG A 14 -9.70 -4.21 14.42
CA ARG A 14 -11.11 -4.00 14.77
C ARG A 14 -11.50 -4.78 16.02
N ARG A 15 -10.86 -5.92 16.27
CA ARG A 15 -11.06 -6.75 17.48
C ARG A 15 -10.36 -6.21 18.73
N GLY A 16 -9.65 -5.08 18.63
CA GLY A 16 -8.95 -4.49 19.77
C GLY A 16 -7.59 -5.13 20.06
N SER A 17 -7.02 -5.90 19.12
CA SER A 17 -5.70 -6.54 19.29
C SER A 17 -4.52 -5.54 19.21
N ARG A 18 -4.74 -4.24 19.47
CA ARG A 18 -3.71 -3.19 19.51
C ARG A 18 -3.72 -2.48 20.88
N ILE A 19 -2.53 -2.33 21.46
CA ILE A 19 -2.23 -1.60 22.69
C ILE A 19 -1.07 -0.65 22.39
N ASP A 20 -1.20 0.64 22.71
CA ASP A 20 -0.17 1.67 22.50
C ASP A 20 0.52 1.58 21.12
N ASP A 21 -0.31 1.58 20.08
CA ASP A 21 0.08 1.44 18.67
C ASP A 21 0.75 0.13 18.25
N SER A 22 1.02 -0.78 19.19
CA SER A 22 1.58 -2.10 18.95
C SER A 22 0.52 -3.20 19.00
N TRP A 23 0.67 -4.19 18.14
CA TRP A 23 -0.15 -5.40 18.16
C TRP A 23 0.17 -6.26 19.39
N THR A 24 -0.87 -6.84 19.98
CA THR A 24 -0.73 -7.89 21.00
C THR A 24 -0.11 -9.14 20.36
N THR A 25 0.53 -9.98 21.17
CA THR A 25 1.05 -11.28 20.69
C THR A 25 -0.06 -12.13 20.07
N GLN A 26 -1.26 -12.10 20.66
CA GLN A 26 -2.43 -12.79 20.12
C GLN A 26 -2.84 -12.26 18.75
N GLY A 27 -2.84 -10.93 18.54
CA GLY A 27 -3.14 -10.31 17.26
C GLY A 27 -2.17 -10.73 16.15
N TYR A 28 -0.88 -10.86 16.46
CA TYR A 28 0.09 -11.40 15.49
C TYR A 28 -0.18 -12.88 15.16
N THR A 29 -0.49 -13.69 16.18
CA THR A 29 -0.77 -15.13 15.97
C THR A 29 -2.02 -15.32 15.12
N ASN A 30 -3.10 -14.60 15.42
CA ASN A 30 -4.36 -14.66 14.68
C ASN A 30 -4.18 -14.20 13.22
N ALA A 31 -3.32 -13.22 12.98
CA ALA A 31 -2.97 -12.77 11.62
C ALA A 31 -2.02 -13.73 10.87
N GLY A 32 -1.66 -14.88 11.45
CA GLY A 32 -0.74 -15.86 10.86
C GLY A 32 0.72 -15.40 10.85
N LEU A 33 1.09 -14.47 11.72
CA LEU A 33 2.41 -13.83 11.77
C LEU A 33 3.28 -14.32 12.94
N SER A 34 2.84 -15.36 13.66
CA SER A 34 3.55 -15.89 14.84
C SER A 34 4.98 -16.36 14.55
N THR A 35 5.25 -16.83 13.34
CA THR A 35 6.58 -17.30 12.89
C THR A 35 7.45 -16.19 12.32
N ILE A 36 6.90 -15.00 12.08
CA ILE A 36 7.63 -13.87 11.47
C ILE A 36 8.09 -12.94 12.57
N LYS A 37 9.37 -12.56 12.55
CA LYS A 37 9.94 -11.59 13.49
C LYS A 37 9.10 -10.31 13.51
N LYS A 38 8.62 -9.90 14.69
CA LYS A 38 7.79 -8.70 14.91
C LYS A 38 8.33 -7.45 14.20
N ASN A 39 9.65 -7.23 14.24
CA ASN A 39 10.30 -6.10 13.58
C ASN A 39 10.21 -6.18 12.04
N HIS A 40 10.25 -7.38 11.46
CA HIS A 40 10.09 -7.55 10.02
C HIS A 40 8.66 -7.20 9.59
N VAL A 41 7.65 -7.60 10.37
CA VAL A 41 6.26 -7.19 10.12
C VAL A 41 6.13 -5.67 10.21
N LYS A 42 6.64 -5.03 11.27
CA LYS A 42 6.61 -3.58 11.44
C LYS A 42 7.30 -2.84 10.27
N ASN A 43 8.48 -3.28 9.85
CA ASN A 43 9.18 -2.70 8.72
C ASN A 43 8.39 -2.84 7.42
N ARG A 44 7.77 -4.01 7.16
CA ARG A 44 6.92 -4.21 5.98
C ARG A 44 5.67 -3.34 6.00
N GLN A 45 5.04 -3.15 7.16
CA GLN A 45 3.91 -2.22 7.30
C GLN A 45 4.34 -0.78 7.02
N LYS A 46 5.49 -0.35 7.59
CA LYS A 46 6.01 1.00 7.37
C LYS A 46 6.25 1.27 5.89
N ILE A 47 6.99 0.38 5.21
CA ILE A 47 7.26 0.48 3.77
C ILE A 47 5.95 0.52 2.97
N PHE A 48 4.95 -0.29 3.35
CA PHE A 48 3.66 -0.30 2.67
C PHE A 48 2.90 1.03 2.85
N LYS A 49 2.83 1.56 4.08
CA LYS A 49 2.18 2.85 4.36
C LYS A 49 2.89 4.01 3.64
N ASP A 50 4.22 4.02 3.67
CA ASP A 50 5.02 5.04 2.97
C ASP A 50 4.75 4.99 1.46
N ARG A 51 4.66 3.78 0.89
CA ARG A 51 4.32 3.57 -0.52
C ARG A 51 2.90 4.03 -0.85
N GLN A 52 1.91 3.69 -0.03
CA GLN A 52 0.53 4.15 -0.20
C GLN A 52 0.42 5.67 -0.13
N ARG A 53 1.12 6.29 0.83
CA ARG A 53 1.17 7.74 0.96
C ARG A 53 1.78 8.39 -0.28
N GLU A 54 2.90 7.87 -0.76
CA GLU A 54 3.53 8.38 -1.98
C GLU A 54 2.58 8.32 -3.19
N VAL A 55 1.86 7.22 -3.36
CA VAL A 55 0.87 7.07 -4.44
C VAL A 55 -0.28 8.07 -4.26
N HIS A 56 -0.80 8.19 -3.04
CA HIS A 56 -1.88 9.15 -2.75
C HIS A 56 -1.43 10.61 -2.99
N ASP A 57 -0.21 10.97 -2.61
CA ASP A 57 0.33 12.32 -2.82
C ASP A 57 0.61 12.62 -4.31
N LEU A 58 0.90 11.58 -5.10
CA LEU A 58 1.10 11.69 -6.54
C LEU A 58 -0.23 11.78 -7.30
N PHE A 59 -1.19 10.91 -7.00
CA PHE A 59 -2.40 10.70 -7.81
C PHE A 59 -3.70 11.14 -7.16
N GLY A 60 -3.76 11.33 -5.83
CA GLY A 60 -5.00 11.56 -5.08
C GLY A 60 -5.75 12.85 -5.43
N GLY A 61 -5.08 13.80 -6.08
CA GLY A 61 -5.70 15.03 -6.60
C GLY A 61 -5.82 15.09 -8.12
N LEU A 62 -5.46 14.03 -8.84
CA LEU A 62 -5.47 14.02 -10.31
C LEU A 62 -6.75 13.39 -10.84
N SER A 63 -7.50 14.13 -11.65
CA SER A 63 -8.58 13.58 -12.47
C SER A 63 -7.99 12.83 -13.67
N GLY A 64 -8.60 11.70 -14.06
CA GLY A 64 -8.22 10.95 -15.26
C GLY A 64 -7.35 9.71 -15.01
N PHE A 65 -6.81 9.54 -13.80
CA PHE A 65 -6.10 8.32 -13.42
C PHE A 65 -7.09 7.29 -12.88
N THR A 66 -7.51 6.35 -13.72
CA THR A 66 -8.36 5.23 -13.30
C THR A 66 -7.51 3.98 -13.12
N TRP A 67 -7.66 3.32 -11.97
CA TRP A 67 -6.98 2.05 -11.74
C TRP A 67 -7.72 0.90 -12.44
N ASN A 68 -7.05 0.21 -13.35
CA ASN A 68 -7.58 -1.01 -13.94
C ASN A 68 -7.19 -2.22 -13.10
N HIS A 69 -8.18 -2.89 -12.51
CA HIS A 69 -7.99 -4.07 -11.66
C HIS A 69 -7.50 -5.32 -12.40
N THR A 70 -7.77 -5.42 -13.70
CA THR A 70 -7.39 -6.53 -14.58
C THR A 70 -5.93 -6.44 -14.98
N THR A 71 -5.51 -5.28 -15.52
CA THR A 71 -4.12 -5.05 -15.96
C THR A 71 -3.22 -4.66 -14.78
N LYS A 72 -3.79 -4.25 -13.65
CA LYS A 72 -3.10 -3.71 -12.47
C LYS A 72 -2.24 -2.49 -12.80
N HIS A 73 -2.71 -1.62 -13.70
CA HIS A 73 -2.06 -0.37 -14.11
C HIS A 73 -3.08 0.79 -14.08
N PHE A 74 -2.59 2.03 -14.11
CA PHE A 74 -3.46 3.18 -14.38
C PHE A 74 -3.76 3.27 -15.87
N GLU A 75 -5.04 3.20 -16.23
CA GLU A 75 -5.52 3.47 -17.59
C GLU A 75 -5.73 4.97 -17.75
N VAL A 76 -4.81 5.58 -18.48
CA VAL A 76 -4.86 6.99 -18.84
C VAL A 76 -4.03 7.20 -20.11
N GLU A 77 -4.36 8.24 -20.87
CA GLU A 77 -3.63 8.63 -22.07
C GLU A 77 -2.16 8.93 -21.79
N ASP A 78 -1.29 8.61 -22.76
CA ASP A 78 0.15 8.82 -22.65
C ASP A 78 0.52 10.30 -22.44
N GLU A 79 -0.31 11.22 -22.96
CA GLU A 79 -0.14 12.67 -22.77
C GLU A 79 -0.25 13.06 -21.29
N VAL A 80 -1.29 12.56 -20.60
CA VAL A 80 -1.51 12.80 -19.18
C VAL A 80 -0.38 12.18 -18.33
N TRP A 81 0.13 11.01 -18.71
CA TRP A 81 1.32 10.42 -18.09
C TRP A 81 2.56 11.30 -18.26
N ASN A 82 2.80 11.80 -19.47
CA ASN A 82 3.95 12.64 -19.77
C ASN A 82 3.89 13.97 -19.01
N ASP A 83 2.71 14.58 -18.90
CA ASP A 83 2.52 15.81 -18.13
C ASP A 83 2.69 15.59 -16.63
N LEU A 84 2.19 14.46 -16.10
CA LEU A 84 2.47 14.08 -14.71
C LEU A 84 3.97 13.87 -14.47
N ILE A 85 4.67 13.20 -15.38
CA ILE A 85 6.12 12.95 -15.23
C ILE A 85 6.92 14.25 -15.34
N LYS A 86 6.52 15.20 -16.20
CA LYS A 86 7.11 16.54 -16.26
C LYS A 86 6.92 17.31 -14.95
N ALA A 87 5.72 17.26 -14.36
CA ALA A 87 5.42 17.95 -13.11
C ALA A 87 6.06 17.25 -11.89
N LYS A 88 6.08 15.92 -11.89
CA LYS A 88 6.59 15.07 -10.81
C LYS A 88 7.39 13.89 -11.39
N PRO A 89 8.70 14.06 -11.64
CA PRO A 89 9.55 13.01 -12.22
C PRO A 89 9.56 11.70 -11.43
N SER A 90 9.34 11.76 -10.11
CA SER A 90 9.21 10.58 -9.24
C SER A 90 8.04 9.66 -9.62
N ALA A 91 7.07 10.15 -10.40
CA ALA A 91 5.94 9.37 -10.87
C ALA A 91 6.32 8.34 -11.96
N ALA A 92 7.44 8.54 -12.66
CA ALA A 92 7.86 7.70 -13.78
C ALA A 92 7.99 6.20 -13.41
N LYS A 93 8.44 5.90 -12.17
CA LYS A 93 8.57 4.53 -11.68
C LYS A 93 7.24 3.77 -11.62
N TRP A 94 6.12 4.48 -11.52
CA TRP A 94 4.78 3.90 -11.43
C TRP A 94 4.16 3.54 -12.78
N ARG A 95 4.73 4.04 -13.89
CA ARG A 95 4.30 3.66 -15.24
C ARG A 95 4.66 2.22 -15.57
N VAL A 96 5.82 1.76 -15.11
CA VAL A 96 6.36 0.40 -15.38
C VAL A 96 6.11 -0.55 -14.22
N ASN A 97 6.09 -0.05 -12.98
CA ASN A 97 5.85 -0.83 -11.77
C ASN A 97 4.72 -0.19 -10.96
N PRO A 98 3.47 -0.30 -11.43
CA PRO A 98 2.34 0.33 -10.77
C PRO A 98 2.21 -0.13 -9.31
N PRO A 99 1.70 0.76 -8.43
CA PRO A 99 1.50 0.39 -7.04
C PRO A 99 0.49 -0.75 -6.97
N LYS A 100 0.91 -1.88 -6.41
CA LYS A 100 -0.05 -2.95 -6.09
C LYS A 100 -0.99 -2.40 -5.00
N PRO A 101 -2.31 -2.38 -5.23
CA PRO A 101 -3.27 -2.02 -4.19
C PRO A 101 -3.14 -2.96 -2.99
#